data_AF-A0A381JBC4-F1
#
_entry.id   AF-A0A381JBC4-F1
#
_cell.length_a   1.000
_cell.length_b   1.000
_cell.length_c   1.000
_cell.angle_alpha   90.00
_cell.angle_beta   90.00
_cell.angle_gamma   90.00
#
_symmetry.space_group_name_H-M   'P 1'
#
loop_
_entity.id
_entity.type
_entity.pdbx_description
1 polymer ?
#
loop_
_entity_poly.entity_id
_entity_poly.type
_entity_poly.pdbx_seq_one_letter_code
_entity_poly.pdbx_strand_id
1 'polypeptide(L)'
;MEAETRDLSSIEIRNLMLNTLAYEEADIDSEGKTFKMYGYQGTQLDLYRLMEGLAVKRELIKERISLSGAAWGGSGLMLHPHSTTNFSRSDIQNIFEQFHLLLNQGIIAPGAVGNYGQSLPSFHVTEYGLTCLEEQEVLPYDVDGYLEKIRSIPSISEWVEFYIKEALLCYNANCMEAAVIMLGLSSEKIIDEQIDALLGYLSRNFTNEFLHMQTALSSIRFASDKFNCYKEYFNRIKNNVSNQKFKDMLPLVDRVAFQVYTNFTRITRNELAHPSDTKMERIEVLMIFISFVKYCHTQYAFIDYYINH
;
A
#
# COMPACT_ATOMS: atom_id res chain seq x y z
N MET A 1 -23.58 -32.19 -2.92
CA MET A 1 -23.35 -30.79 -2.55
C MET A 1 -21.90 -30.50 -2.94
N GLU A 2 -21.70 -30.07 -4.18
CA GLU A 2 -20.38 -29.64 -4.64
C GLU A 2 -20.07 -28.30 -3.97
N ALA A 3 -18.94 -28.22 -3.28
CA ALA A 3 -18.44 -26.94 -2.79
C ALA A 3 -18.27 -26.01 -4.00
N GLU A 4 -18.94 -24.87 -3.96
CA GLU A 4 -18.80 -23.82 -4.97
C GLU A 4 -17.32 -23.53 -5.19
N THR A 5 -16.89 -23.58 -6.45
CA THR A 5 -15.56 -23.15 -6.88
C THR A 5 -15.43 -21.67 -6.50
N ARG A 6 -14.67 -21.39 -5.44
CA ARG A 6 -14.36 -20.02 -5.03
C ARG A 6 -13.47 -19.37 -6.10
N ASP A 7 -13.84 -18.18 -6.54
CA ASP A 7 -12.99 -17.34 -7.37
C ASP A 7 -11.84 -16.76 -6.54
N LEU A 8 -10.66 -16.63 -7.15
CA LEU A 8 -9.50 -16.03 -6.51
C LEU A 8 -9.68 -14.51 -6.41
N SER A 9 -9.29 -13.97 -5.27
CA SER A 9 -9.22 -12.51 -5.09
C SER A 9 -8.10 -11.90 -5.93
N SER A 10 -8.19 -10.59 -6.19
CA SER A 10 -7.16 -9.86 -6.93
C SER A 10 -5.78 -9.96 -6.31
N ILE A 11 -5.70 -10.00 -4.98
CA ILE A 11 -4.43 -10.19 -4.27
C ILE A 11 -3.88 -11.61 -4.44
N GLU A 12 -4.73 -12.63 -4.44
CA GLU A 12 -4.32 -14.01 -4.69
C GLU A 12 -3.77 -14.18 -6.10
N ILE A 13 -4.44 -13.63 -7.11
CA ILE A 13 -3.99 -13.68 -8.52
C ILE A 13 -2.70 -12.91 -8.72
N ARG A 14 -2.58 -11.73 -8.11
CA ARG A 14 -1.37 -10.92 -8.20
C ARG A 14 -0.18 -11.63 -7.54
N ASN A 15 -0.36 -12.13 -6.32
CA ASN A 15 0.68 -12.87 -5.62
C ASN A 15 1.04 -14.14 -6.39
N LEU A 16 0.06 -14.82 -6.99
CA LEU A 16 0.31 -15.96 -7.86
C LEU A 16 1.17 -15.56 -9.07
N MET A 17 0.89 -14.43 -9.70
CA MET A 17 1.66 -13.93 -10.86
C MET A 17 3.11 -13.60 -10.48
N LEU A 18 3.32 -12.86 -9.38
CA LEU A 18 4.67 -12.55 -8.87
C LEU A 18 5.42 -13.83 -8.48
N ASN A 19 4.76 -14.73 -7.75
CA ASN A 19 5.35 -16.01 -7.37
C ASN A 19 5.71 -16.87 -8.58
N THR A 20 4.93 -16.81 -9.66
CA THR A 20 5.21 -17.53 -10.91
C THR A 20 6.44 -16.97 -11.61
N LEU A 21 6.58 -15.63 -11.66
CA LEU A 21 7.77 -14.98 -12.22
C LEU A 21 9.04 -15.29 -11.40
N ALA A 22 8.91 -15.42 -10.07
CA ALA A 22 9.99 -15.77 -9.15
C ALA A 22 10.23 -17.29 -9.02
N TYR A 23 9.41 -18.13 -9.64
CA TYR A 23 9.45 -19.57 -9.42
C TYR A 23 10.68 -20.23 -10.05
N GLU A 24 11.33 -21.14 -9.33
CA GLU A 24 12.58 -21.76 -9.77
C GLU A 24 12.51 -23.26 -9.99
N GLU A 25 11.52 -23.94 -9.39
CA GLU A 25 11.38 -25.39 -9.52
C GLU A 25 10.79 -25.76 -10.89
N ALA A 26 11.14 -26.93 -11.41
CA ALA A 26 10.76 -27.39 -12.74
C ALA A 26 9.47 -28.23 -12.75
N ASP A 27 8.58 -28.04 -11.77
CA ASP A 27 7.47 -28.96 -11.48
C ASP A 27 6.06 -28.35 -11.63
N ILE A 28 5.97 -27.10 -12.07
CA ILE A 28 4.70 -26.43 -12.41
C ILE A 28 4.40 -26.44 -13.91
N ASP A 29 5.23 -27.11 -14.71
CA ASP A 29 5.10 -27.16 -16.16
C ASP A 29 5.55 -28.53 -16.68
N SER A 30 4.89 -29.04 -17.72
CA SER A 30 5.25 -30.34 -18.30
C SER A 30 6.62 -30.34 -18.97
N GLU A 31 7.14 -29.17 -19.36
CA GLU A 31 8.46 -29.00 -19.98
C GLU A 31 9.51 -28.46 -18.98
N GLY A 32 9.13 -28.25 -17.72
CA GLY A 32 10.02 -27.76 -16.65
C GLY A 32 10.50 -26.33 -16.87
N LYS A 33 9.76 -25.50 -17.61
CA LYS A 33 10.14 -24.12 -17.92
C LYS A 33 9.85 -23.17 -16.76
N THR A 34 10.76 -22.23 -16.52
CA THR A 34 10.58 -21.10 -15.59
C THR A 34 11.04 -19.79 -16.22
N PHE A 35 10.54 -18.65 -15.74
CA PHE A 35 11.00 -17.35 -16.23
C PHE A 35 12.49 -17.12 -15.93
N LYS A 36 12.99 -17.57 -14.78
CA LYS A 36 14.40 -17.47 -14.40
C LYS A 36 15.33 -18.13 -15.43
N MET A 37 14.98 -19.31 -15.95
CA MET A 37 15.75 -20.01 -16.99
C MET A 37 15.93 -19.19 -18.27
N TYR A 38 14.99 -18.30 -18.56
CA TYR A 38 15.01 -17.44 -19.75
C TYR A 38 15.47 -16.01 -19.45
N GLY A 39 16.03 -15.74 -18.27
CA GLY A 39 16.46 -14.39 -17.89
C GLY A 39 15.29 -13.46 -17.57
N TYR A 40 14.24 -14.00 -16.95
CA TYR A 40 13.01 -13.31 -16.57
C TYR A 40 12.29 -12.61 -17.74
N GLN A 41 12.29 -13.27 -18.90
CA GLN A 41 11.55 -12.82 -20.08
C GLN A 41 10.74 -13.96 -20.69
N GLY A 42 9.68 -13.63 -21.41
CA GLY A 42 8.80 -14.62 -22.04
C GLY A 42 7.57 -13.98 -22.67
N THR A 43 6.53 -14.77 -22.87
CA THR A 43 5.25 -14.28 -23.40
C THR A 43 4.17 -14.27 -22.34
N GLN A 44 3.16 -13.42 -22.50
CA GLN A 44 1.93 -13.42 -21.67
C GLN A 44 1.34 -14.82 -21.53
N LEU A 45 1.34 -15.57 -22.63
CA LEU A 45 0.79 -16.91 -22.70
C LEU A 45 1.59 -17.90 -21.83
N ASP A 46 2.92 -17.81 -21.84
CA ASP A 46 3.77 -18.61 -20.95
C ASP A 46 3.51 -18.28 -19.48
N LEU A 47 3.35 -16.99 -19.14
CA LEU A 47 3.03 -16.58 -17.78
C LEU A 47 1.73 -17.20 -17.29
N TYR A 48 0.66 -17.11 -18.10
CA TYR A 48 -0.62 -17.68 -17.72
C TYR A 48 -0.54 -19.19 -17.58
N ARG A 49 0.11 -19.89 -18.51
CA ARG A 49 0.34 -21.35 -18.41
C ARG A 49 1.00 -21.74 -17.09
N LEU A 50 2.12 -21.10 -16.77
CA LEU A 50 2.87 -21.39 -15.55
C LEU A 50 2.08 -21.02 -14.29
N MET A 51 1.26 -19.96 -14.34
CA MET A 51 0.37 -19.57 -13.24
C MET A 51 -0.65 -20.65 -12.90
N GLU A 52 -1.22 -21.39 -13.87
CA GLU A 52 -2.08 -22.55 -13.52
C GLU A 52 -1.31 -23.58 -12.74
N GLY A 53 -0.15 -23.96 -13.26
CA GLY A 53 0.58 -25.09 -12.71
C GLY A 53 0.93 -24.81 -11.26
N LEU A 54 1.31 -23.56 -10.98
CA LEU A 54 1.53 -23.10 -9.62
C LEU A 54 0.23 -23.03 -8.78
N ALA A 55 -0.89 -22.59 -9.37
CA ALA A 55 -2.17 -22.52 -8.67
C ALA A 55 -2.72 -23.91 -8.29
N VAL A 56 -2.62 -24.88 -9.20
CA VAL A 56 -2.98 -26.28 -8.98
C VAL A 56 -2.04 -26.90 -7.94
N LYS A 57 -0.71 -26.70 -8.07
CA LYS A 57 0.28 -27.20 -7.11
C LYS A 57 0.02 -26.67 -5.70
N ARG A 58 -0.39 -25.42 -5.57
CA ARG A 58 -0.71 -24.78 -4.29
C ARG A 58 -2.14 -25.03 -3.82
N GLU A 59 -2.89 -25.88 -4.50
CA GLU A 59 -4.29 -26.21 -4.20
C GLU A 59 -5.22 -24.98 -4.14
N LEU A 60 -4.84 -23.89 -4.83
CA LEU A 60 -5.66 -22.66 -4.93
C LEU A 60 -6.86 -22.88 -5.87
N ILE A 61 -6.68 -23.72 -6.89
CA ILE A 61 -7.72 -24.14 -7.81
C ILE A 61 -7.69 -25.66 -7.97
N LYS A 62 -8.83 -26.26 -8.29
CA LYS A 62 -8.94 -27.70 -8.54
C LYS A 62 -8.49 -28.03 -9.96
N GLU A 63 -7.62 -29.03 -10.10
CA GLU A 63 -7.32 -29.63 -11.40
C GLU A 63 -8.55 -30.40 -11.92
N ARG A 64 -9.19 -29.85 -12.96
CA ARG A 64 -10.31 -30.45 -13.70
C ARG A 64 -9.86 -30.99 -15.05
N ILE A 65 -8.85 -30.35 -15.64
CA ILE A 65 -8.20 -30.73 -16.88
C ILE A 65 -6.70 -30.86 -16.61
N SER A 66 -6.06 -31.83 -17.27
CA SER A 66 -4.62 -32.03 -17.16
C SER A 66 -3.86 -30.81 -17.64
N LEU A 67 -2.85 -30.40 -16.88
CA LEU A 67 -1.94 -29.32 -17.28
C LEU A 67 -1.27 -29.64 -18.64
N SER A 68 -1.26 -28.64 -19.53
CA SER A 68 -0.70 -28.75 -20.89
C SER A 68 0.52 -27.85 -21.04
N GLY A 69 1.56 -28.32 -21.73
CA GLY A 69 2.71 -27.50 -22.13
C GLY A 69 2.37 -26.40 -23.15
N ALA A 70 1.21 -26.51 -23.82
CA ALA A 70 0.69 -25.47 -24.69
C ALA A 70 -0.09 -24.42 -23.87
N ALA A 71 0.25 -23.14 -24.06
CA ALA A 71 -0.43 -22.05 -23.40
C ALA A 71 -1.89 -21.87 -23.87
N TRP A 72 -2.77 -21.42 -22.99
CA TRP A 72 -4.20 -21.27 -23.31
C TRP A 72 -4.49 -19.96 -24.02
N GLY A 73 -5.50 -19.96 -24.91
CA GLY A 73 -5.92 -18.73 -25.61
C GLY A 73 -4.90 -18.19 -26.61
N GLY A 74 -3.98 -19.02 -27.10
CA GLY A 74 -3.08 -18.66 -28.19
C GLY A 74 -3.83 -18.23 -29.46
N SER A 75 -3.17 -17.47 -30.34
CA SER A 75 -3.77 -16.98 -31.58
C SER A 75 -4.41 -18.14 -32.37
N GLY A 76 -5.72 -18.04 -32.62
CA GLY A 76 -6.50 -19.06 -33.33
C GLY A 76 -7.13 -20.15 -32.44
N LEU A 77 -6.95 -20.12 -31.12
CA LEU A 77 -7.58 -21.05 -30.17
C LEU A 77 -8.58 -20.32 -29.28
N MET A 78 -9.77 -20.90 -29.09
CA MET A 78 -10.75 -20.35 -28.14
C MET A 78 -10.32 -20.64 -26.69
N LEU A 79 -10.38 -19.63 -25.84
CA LEU A 79 -10.20 -19.76 -24.39
C LEU A 79 -11.56 -20.08 -23.74
N HIS A 80 -11.69 -21.28 -23.19
CA HIS A 80 -12.88 -21.74 -22.48
C HIS A 80 -12.56 -22.05 -21.00
N PRO A 81 -13.19 -21.33 -20.05
CA PRO A 81 -13.05 -21.62 -18.61
C PRO A 81 -13.40 -23.08 -18.29
N HIS A 82 -12.64 -23.69 -17.39
CA HIS A 82 -12.74 -25.10 -16.98
C HIS A 82 -12.69 -26.14 -18.12
N SER A 83 -12.23 -25.76 -19.33
CA SER A 83 -12.13 -26.67 -20.48
C SER A 83 -10.79 -26.58 -21.19
N THR A 84 -10.31 -25.38 -21.48
CA THR A 84 -8.94 -25.17 -21.99
C THR A 84 -8.01 -24.64 -20.91
N THR A 85 -8.56 -24.20 -19.78
CA THR A 85 -7.87 -23.81 -18.55
C THR A 85 -8.69 -24.26 -17.34
N ASN A 86 -8.06 -24.55 -16.21
CA ASN A 86 -8.63 -24.82 -14.89
C ASN A 86 -9.22 -23.56 -14.23
N PHE A 87 -8.79 -22.36 -14.63
CA PHE A 87 -9.32 -21.09 -14.10
C PHE A 87 -10.79 -20.85 -14.47
N SER A 88 -11.50 -20.14 -13.57
CA SER A 88 -12.86 -19.66 -13.82
C SER A 88 -12.87 -18.47 -14.80
N ARG A 89 -14.05 -18.07 -15.27
CA ARG A 89 -14.18 -16.85 -16.09
C ARG A 89 -13.75 -15.59 -15.32
N SER A 90 -14.07 -15.51 -14.04
CA SER A 90 -13.72 -14.38 -13.18
C SER A 90 -12.21 -14.33 -12.97
N ASP A 91 -11.58 -15.48 -12.69
CA ASP A 91 -10.13 -15.58 -12.51
C ASP A 91 -9.39 -15.11 -13.77
N ILE A 92 -9.83 -15.53 -14.97
CA ILE A 92 -9.22 -15.13 -16.24
C ILE A 92 -9.29 -13.60 -16.44
N GLN A 93 -10.44 -12.98 -16.18
CA GLN A 93 -10.58 -11.54 -16.31
C GLN A 93 -9.63 -10.80 -15.35
N ASN A 94 -9.57 -11.26 -14.09
CA ASN A 94 -8.70 -10.68 -13.09
C ASN A 94 -7.20 -10.92 -13.40
N ILE A 95 -6.82 -12.08 -13.95
CA ILE A 95 -5.47 -12.34 -14.45
C ILE A 95 -5.06 -11.30 -15.50
N PHE A 96 -5.94 -10.99 -16.45
CA PHE A 96 -5.65 -9.97 -17.46
C PHE A 96 -5.50 -8.57 -16.84
N GLU A 97 -6.35 -8.21 -15.89
CA GLU A 97 -6.24 -6.94 -15.16
C GLU A 97 -4.94 -6.85 -14.37
N GLN A 98 -4.58 -7.88 -13.60
CA GLN A 98 -3.34 -7.90 -12.81
C GLN A 98 -2.10 -7.83 -13.71
N PHE A 99 -2.11 -8.48 -14.87
CA PHE A 99 -1.01 -8.37 -15.83
C PHE A 99 -0.79 -6.91 -16.26
N HIS A 100 -1.88 -6.20 -16.58
CA HIS A 100 -1.81 -4.78 -16.94
C HIS A 100 -1.41 -3.88 -15.76
N LEU A 101 -1.78 -4.25 -14.53
CA LEU A 101 -1.31 -3.53 -13.34
C LEU A 101 0.20 -3.70 -13.12
N LEU A 102 0.77 -4.90 -13.34
CA LEU A 102 2.23 -5.09 -13.27
C LEU A 102 2.97 -4.27 -14.35
N LEU A 103 2.40 -4.16 -15.56
CA LEU A 103 2.91 -3.26 -16.60
C LEU A 103 2.90 -1.79 -16.14
N ASN A 104 1.76 -1.32 -15.63
CA ASN A 104 1.61 0.06 -15.19
C ASN A 104 2.51 0.40 -13.99
N GLN A 105 2.76 -0.58 -13.12
CA GLN A 105 3.66 -0.45 -11.97
C GLN A 105 5.16 -0.50 -12.37
N GLY A 106 5.46 -0.84 -13.62
CA GLY A 106 6.83 -0.97 -14.13
C GLY A 106 7.55 -2.23 -13.66
N ILE A 107 6.83 -3.21 -13.09
CA ILE A 107 7.41 -4.51 -12.66
C ILE A 107 7.78 -5.34 -13.89
N ILE A 108 6.94 -5.28 -14.93
CA ILE A 108 7.20 -5.86 -16.24
C ILE A 108 7.13 -4.78 -17.31
N ALA A 109 7.82 -4.97 -18.43
CA ALA A 109 7.78 -4.07 -19.57
C ALA A 109 7.60 -4.84 -20.89
N PRO A 110 6.93 -4.26 -21.90
CA PRO A 110 6.76 -4.89 -23.21
C PRO A 110 8.10 -5.14 -23.91
N GLY A 111 8.14 -6.22 -24.69
CA GLY A 111 9.30 -6.65 -25.46
C GLY A 111 10.23 -7.57 -24.68
N ALA A 112 10.97 -8.40 -25.41
CA ALA A 112 12.01 -9.29 -24.86
C ALA A 112 13.14 -9.49 -25.89
N VAL A 113 14.32 -9.86 -25.42
CA VAL A 113 15.54 -9.96 -26.24
C VAL A 113 15.68 -11.35 -26.86
N GLY A 114 16.17 -11.43 -28.10
CA GLY A 114 16.40 -12.70 -28.80
C GLY A 114 15.34 -12.96 -29.86
N ASN A 115 14.81 -14.18 -29.93
CA ASN A 115 13.76 -14.57 -30.88
C ASN A 115 12.34 -14.14 -30.43
N TYR A 116 12.24 -13.26 -29.44
CA TYR A 116 10.98 -12.65 -29.00
C TYR A 116 10.69 -11.35 -29.77
N GLY A 117 9.49 -10.79 -29.56
CA GLY A 117 9.09 -9.51 -30.15
C GLY A 117 9.51 -8.29 -29.32
N GLN A 118 9.46 -7.10 -29.93
CA GLN A 118 9.69 -5.81 -29.27
C GLN A 118 8.44 -5.26 -28.55
N SER A 119 7.34 -6.00 -28.59
CA SER A 119 6.04 -5.58 -28.06
C SER A 119 5.34 -6.75 -27.38
N LEU A 120 4.22 -6.47 -26.72
CA LEU A 120 3.27 -7.50 -26.32
C LEU A 120 2.91 -8.40 -27.52
N PRO A 121 2.72 -9.72 -27.30
CA PRO A 121 2.63 -10.38 -25.99
C PRO A 121 3.99 -10.72 -25.36
N SER A 122 5.11 -10.40 -25.99
CA SER A 122 6.44 -10.58 -25.39
C SER A 122 6.68 -9.51 -24.32
N PHE A 123 7.30 -9.89 -23.20
CA PHE A 123 7.63 -9.00 -22.09
C PHE A 123 8.87 -9.50 -21.34
N HIS A 124 9.47 -8.62 -20.54
CA HIS A 124 10.51 -8.96 -19.56
C HIS A 124 10.18 -8.34 -18.20
N VAL A 125 10.71 -8.94 -17.13
CA VAL A 125 10.75 -8.34 -15.81
C VAL A 125 11.82 -7.26 -15.82
N THR A 126 11.48 -6.06 -15.35
CA THR A 126 12.43 -4.94 -15.29
C THR A 126 13.42 -5.13 -14.14
N GLU A 127 14.50 -4.35 -14.10
CA GLU A 127 15.44 -4.37 -12.97
C GLU A 127 14.71 -4.10 -11.63
N TYR A 128 13.80 -3.13 -11.63
CA TYR A 128 12.91 -2.86 -10.50
C TYR A 128 12.00 -4.06 -10.16
N GLY A 129 11.44 -4.72 -11.18
CA GLY A 129 10.61 -5.90 -11.00
C GLY A 129 11.38 -7.05 -10.35
N LEU A 130 12.66 -7.25 -10.70
CA LEU A 130 13.52 -8.27 -10.08
C LEU A 130 13.68 -8.02 -8.58
N THR A 131 13.91 -6.78 -8.17
CA THR A 131 13.93 -6.41 -6.74
C THR A 131 12.60 -6.75 -6.06
N CYS A 132 11.46 -6.46 -6.71
CA CYS A 132 10.14 -6.84 -6.17
C CYS A 132 9.95 -8.36 -6.02
N LEU A 133 10.55 -9.17 -6.90
CA LEU A 133 10.47 -10.63 -6.81
C LEU A 133 11.33 -11.18 -5.65
N GLU A 134 12.47 -10.55 -5.36
CA GLU A 134 13.36 -10.94 -4.25
C GLU A 134 12.76 -10.63 -2.88
N GLU A 135 12.07 -9.50 -2.74
CA GLU A 135 11.58 -9.03 -1.44
C GLU A 135 10.30 -9.72 -0.94
N GLN A 136 9.54 -10.44 -1.79
CA GLN A 136 8.33 -11.22 -1.45
C GLN A 136 7.30 -10.57 -0.49
N GLU A 137 7.29 -9.26 -0.29
CA GLU A 137 6.35 -8.61 0.63
C GLU A 137 5.10 -8.04 -0.07
N VAL A 138 3.96 -8.15 0.62
CA VAL A 138 2.73 -7.43 0.28
C VAL A 138 2.93 -5.95 0.65
N LEU A 139 3.46 -5.25 -0.34
CA LEU A 139 3.73 -3.82 -0.35
C LEU A 139 2.42 -3.02 -0.56
N PRO A 140 2.38 -1.68 -0.31
CA PRO A 140 1.21 -0.77 -0.40
C PRO A 140 0.47 -0.72 -1.76
N TYR A 141 0.79 -1.63 -2.66
CA TYR A 141 0.05 -1.84 -3.88
C TYR A 141 -1.28 -2.57 -3.68
N ASP A 142 -1.52 -3.16 -2.51
CA ASP A 142 -2.87 -3.56 -2.09
C ASP A 142 -3.57 -2.34 -1.48
N VAL A 143 -4.08 -1.49 -2.38
CA VAL A 143 -4.79 -0.26 -2.00
C VAL A 143 -5.98 -0.60 -1.09
N ASP A 144 -6.69 -1.68 -1.38
CA ASP A 144 -7.88 -2.09 -0.64
C ASP A 144 -7.50 -2.57 0.76
N GLY A 145 -6.54 -3.48 0.90
CA GLY A 145 -6.08 -3.95 2.21
C GLY A 145 -5.41 -2.87 3.05
N TYR A 146 -4.71 -1.91 2.43
CA TYR A 146 -4.18 -0.74 3.15
C TYR A 146 -5.33 0.16 3.64
N LEU A 147 -6.30 0.48 2.77
CA LEU A 147 -7.44 1.32 3.14
C LEU A 147 -8.35 0.63 4.17
N GLU A 148 -8.51 -0.68 4.15
CA GLU A 148 -9.22 -1.42 5.19
C GLU A 148 -8.56 -1.23 6.57
N LYS A 149 -7.23 -1.30 6.65
CA LYS A 149 -6.51 -0.99 7.90
C LYS A 149 -6.77 0.44 8.36
N ILE A 150 -6.76 1.41 7.45
CA ILE A 150 -7.07 2.81 7.77
C ILE A 150 -8.52 2.96 8.24
N ARG A 151 -9.50 2.38 7.54
CA ARG A 151 -10.92 2.40 7.92
C ARG A 151 -11.22 1.68 9.24
N SER A 152 -10.35 0.76 9.66
CA SER A 152 -10.47 0.10 10.97
C SER A 152 -10.19 1.05 12.14
N ILE A 153 -9.57 2.21 11.89
CA ILE A 153 -9.30 3.24 12.90
C ILE A 153 -10.62 3.96 13.24
N PRO A 154 -11.04 3.94 14.51
CA PRO A 154 -12.26 4.66 14.91
C PRO A 154 -12.15 6.16 14.64
N SER A 155 -13.29 6.77 14.28
CA SER A 155 -13.42 8.21 14.05
C SER A 155 -12.53 8.80 12.94
N ILE A 156 -11.90 7.95 12.10
CA ILE A 156 -11.07 8.45 11.02
C ILE A 156 -11.88 9.29 10.04
N SER A 157 -11.31 10.44 9.69
CA SER A 157 -11.93 11.42 8.81
C SER A 157 -11.96 10.94 7.37
N GLU A 158 -13.07 11.18 6.66
CA GLU A 158 -13.19 10.88 5.23
C GLU A 158 -12.10 11.61 4.42
N TRP A 159 -11.70 12.81 4.84
CA TRP A 159 -10.61 13.55 4.19
C TRP A 159 -9.24 12.91 4.39
N VAL A 160 -8.99 12.33 5.57
CA VAL A 160 -7.75 11.59 5.84
C VAL A 160 -7.69 10.33 4.98
N GLU A 161 -8.79 9.58 4.91
CA GLU A 161 -8.91 8.43 4.01
C GLU A 161 -8.69 8.83 2.54
N PHE A 162 -9.33 9.92 2.11
CA PHE A 162 -9.22 10.46 0.76
C PHE A 162 -7.75 10.76 0.39
N TYR A 163 -7.03 11.52 1.22
CA TYR A 163 -5.63 11.86 0.94
C TYR A 163 -4.72 10.64 0.94
N ILE A 164 -4.94 9.68 1.84
CA ILE A 164 -4.18 8.42 1.84
C ILE A 164 -4.44 7.61 0.57
N LYS A 165 -5.69 7.54 0.12
CA LYS A 165 -6.05 6.88 -1.14
C LYS A 165 -5.33 7.52 -2.33
N GLU A 166 -5.37 8.84 -2.44
CA GLU A 166 -4.65 9.57 -3.51
C GLU A 166 -3.14 9.33 -3.42
N ALA A 167 -2.57 9.28 -2.22
CA ALA A 167 -1.16 8.96 -2.03
C ALA A 167 -0.81 7.57 -2.58
N LEU A 168 -1.62 6.55 -2.28
CA LEU A 168 -1.41 5.17 -2.76
C LEU A 168 -1.51 5.11 -4.29
N LEU A 169 -2.45 5.83 -4.90
CA LEU A 169 -2.58 5.92 -6.36
C LEU A 169 -1.32 6.56 -6.99
N CYS A 170 -0.83 7.67 -6.42
CA CYS A 170 0.42 8.29 -6.87
C CYS A 170 1.63 7.35 -6.72
N TYR A 171 1.74 6.64 -5.60
CA TYR A 171 2.81 5.67 -5.37
C TYR A 171 2.79 4.54 -6.39
N ASN A 172 1.60 4.00 -6.69
CA ASN A 172 1.42 2.95 -7.68
C ASN A 172 1.73 3.43 -9.11
N ALA A 173 1.45 4.70 -9.41
CA ALA A 173 1.79 5.36 -10.66
C ALA A 173 3.28 5.81 -10.76
N ASN A 174 4.10 5.45 -9.77
CA ASN A 174 5.51 5.82 -9.67
C ASN A 174 5.76 7.35 -9.55
N CYS A 175 4.78 8.11 -9.03
CA CYS A 175 4.87 9.54 -8.74
C CYS A 175 5.19 9.77 -7.25
N MET A 176 6.46 9.56 -6.87
CA MET A 176 6.89 9.52 -5.47
C MET A 176 6.65 10.83 -4.73
N GLU A 177 7.01 11.96 -5.33
CA GLU A 177 6.86 13.28 -4.74
C GLU A 177 5.36 13.61 -4.52
N ALA A 178 4.52 13.27 -5.49
CA ALA A 178 3.07 13.45 -5.39
C ALA A 178 2.46 12.57 -4.28
N ALA A 179 2.90 11.32 -4.16
CA ALA A 179 2.46 10.41 -3.11
C ALA A 179 2.77 10.97 -1.72
N VAL A 180 3.99 11.48 -1.56
CA VAL A 180 4.45 12.06 -0.31
C VAL A 180 3.69 13.36 0.03
N ILE A 181 3.43 14.23 -0.95
CA ILE A 181 2.62 15.44 -0.76
C ILE A 181 1.22 15.06 -0.23
N MET A 182 0.59 14.03 -0.81
CA MET A 182 -0.73 13.57 -0.37
C MET A 182 -0.72 13.02 1.07
N LEU A 183 0.30 12.23 1.47
CA LEU A 183 0.48 11.82 2.86
C LEU A 183 0.64 13.01 3.81
N GLY A 184 1.23 14.09 3.32
CA GLY A 184 1.29 15.35 4.03
C GLY A 184 -0.01 16.02 4.31
N LEU A 185 -0.83 16.18 3.27
CA LEU A 185 -2.16 16.75 3.42
C LEU A 185 -3.00 15.92 4.41
N SER A 186 -2.85 14.59 4.36
CA SER A 186 -3.42 13.70 5.37
C SER A 186 -2.91 14.00 6.78
N SER A 187 -1.61 14.20 6.97
CA SER A 187 -0.99 14.54 8.26
C SER A 187 -1.44 15.90 8.78
N GLU A 188 -1.49 16.93 7.93
CA GLU A 188 -1.99 18.26 8.28
C GLU A 188 -3.45 18.20 8.76
N LYS A 189 -4.29 17.42 8.07
CA LYS A 189 -5.69 17.21 8.46
C LYS A 189 -5.83 16.53 9.82
N ILE A 190 -5.01 15.51 10.10
CA ILE A 190 -4.96 14.84 11.41
C ILE A 190 -4.57 15.84 12.52
N ILE A 191 -3.63 16.74 12.25
CA ILE A 191 -3.18 17.74 13.23
C ILE A 191 -4.27 18.76 13.55
N ASP A 192 -5.02 19.21 12.54
CA ASP A 192 -6.15 20.10 12.77
C ASP A 192 -7.21 19.42 13.66
N GLU A 193 -7.55 18.16 13.38
CA GLU A 193 -8.48 17.38 14.21
C GLU A 193 -7.96 17.14 15.63
N GLN A 194 -6.66 16.90 15.77
CA GLN A 194 -6.00 16.71 17.06
C GLN A 194 -5.99 17.99 17.90
N ILE A 195 -5.77 19.15 17.28
CA ILE A 195 -5.83 20.45 17.94
C ILE A 195 -7.25 20.74 18.42
N ASP A 196 -8.24 20.54 17.56
CA ASP A 196 -9.65 20.78 17.90
C ASP A 196 -10.10 19.88 19.05
N ALA A 197 -9.73 18.59 19.01
CA ALA A 197 -10.03 17.64 20.07
C ALA A 197 -9.34 18.03 21.40
N LEU A 198 -8.05 18.39 21.36
CA LEU A 198 -7.32 18.83 22.55
C LEU A 198 -7.91 20.12 23.13
N LEU A 199 -8.24 21.11 22.30
CA LEU A 199 -8.91 22.34 22.75
C LEU A 199 -10.23 22.04 23.46
N GLY A 200 -11.03 21.14 22.90
CA GLY A 200 -12.25 20.65 23.54
C GLY A 200 -11.96 20.05 24.92
N TYR A 201 -10.99 19.17 25.02
CA TYR A 201 -10.58 18.55 26.28
C TYR A 201 -10.07 19.56 27.31
N LEU A 202 -9.21 20.50 26.90
CA LEU A 202 -8.70 21.58 27.76
C LEU A 202 -9.83 22.48 28.25
N SER A 203 -10.83 22.80 27.41
CA SER A 203 -11.96 23.65 27.83
C SER A 203 -12.74 23.04 29.01
N ARG A 204 -12.81 21.70 29.07
CA ARG A 204 -13.51 20.95 30.12
C ARG A 204 -12.65 20.72 31.37
N ASN A 205 -11.34 20.53 31.20
CA ASN A 205 -10.47 20.01 32.26
C ASN A 205 -9.35 20.98 32.70
N PHE A 206 -8.95 21.94 31.86
CA PHE A 206 -7.76 22.79 32.02
C PHE A 206 -7.98 24.21 31.44
N THR A 207 -8.82 25.02 32.11
CA THR A 207 -9.30 26.32 31.59
C THR A 207 -8.18 27.32 31.27
N ASN A 208 -7.10 27.36 32.07
CA ASN A 208 -5.99 28.29 31.83
C ASN A 208 -5.20 27.91 30.56
N GLU A 209 -4.89 26.62 30.42
CA GLU A 209 -4.21 26.06 29.26
C GLU A 209 -5.05 26.25 27.99
N PHE A 210 -6.37 26.08 28.08
CA PHE A 210 -7.29 26.34 26.98
C PHE A 210 -7.17 27.78 26.46
N LEU A 211 -7.28 28.79 27.33
CA LEU A 211 -7.20 30.21 26.95
C LEU A 211 -5.84 30.56 26.32
N HIS A 212 -4.75 30.04 26.88
CA HIS A 212 -3.41 30.26 26.35
C HIS A 212 -3.22 29.59 24.98
N MET A 213 -3.67 28.34 24.82
CA MET A 213 -3.54 27.61 23.55
C MET A 213 -4.36 28.28 22.44
N GLN A 214 -5.61 28.65 22.74
CA GLN A 214 -6.48 29.34 21.79
C GLN A 214 -5.88 30.66 21.31
N THR A 215 -5.27 31.43 22.22
CA THR A 215 -4.56 32.67 21.87
C THR A 215 -3.35 32.40 20.99
N ALA A 216 -2.52 31.39 21.32
CA ALA A 216 -1.33 31.05 20.54
C ALA A 216 -1.68 30.62 19.10
N LEU A 217 -2.72 29.78 18.93
CA LEU A 217 -3.15 29.28 17.63
C LEU A 217 -3.61 30.39 16.67
N SER A 218 -4.15 31.50 17.18
CA SER A 218 -4.60 32.63 16.34
C SER A 218 -3.50 33.22 15.47
N SER A 219 -2.23 33.04 15.86
CA SER A 219 -1.05 33.57 15.18
C SER A 219 -0.35 32.56 14.25
N ILE A 220 -0.71 31.27 14.36
CA ILE A 220 -0.01 30.17 13.69
C ILE A 220 -0.61 29.91 12.31
N ARG A 221 0.26 29.83 11.29
CA ARG A 221 -0.15 29.55 9.90
C ARG A 221 0.32 28.21 9.36
N PHE A 222 1.47 27.71 9.80
CA PHE A 222 2.07 26.49 9.27
C PHE A 222 1.67 25.26 10.09
N ALA A 223 1.47 24.13 9.42
CA ALA A 223 1.11 22.88 10.08
C ALA A 223 2.21 22.36 11.04
N SER A 224 3.48 22.57 10.72
CA SER A 224 4.60 22.25 11.62
C SER A 224 4.51 23.01 12.95
N ASP A 225 4.13 24.28 12.89
CA ASP A 225 4.00 25.14 14.07
C ASP A 225 2.74 24.78 14.87
N LYS A 226 1.65 24.40 14.18
CA LYS A 226 0.46 23.82 14.80
C LYS A 226 0.80 22.55 15.59
N PHE A 227 1.59 21.65 15.00
CA PHE A 227 2.05 20.43 15.69
C PHE A 227 2.94 20.73 16.90
N ASN A 228 3.85 21.71 16.78
CA ASN A 228 4.68 22.13 17.90
C ASN A 228 3.84 22.71 19.04
N CYS A 229 2.81 23.50 18.72
CA CYS A 229 1.84 24.00 19.69
C CYS A 229 1.11 22.84 20.38
N TYR A 230 0.57 21.88 19.62
CA TYR A 230 -0.03 20.67 20.19
C TYR A 230 0.93 19.96 21.17
N LYS A 231 2.17 19.72 20.74
CA LYS A 231 3.18 19.03 21.54
C LYS A 231 3.51 19.79 22.83
N GLU A 232 3.56 21.12 22.79
CA GLU A 232 3.79 21.95 23.97
C GLU A 232 2.68 21.75 25.01
N TYR A 233 1.42 21.91 24.61
CA TYR A 233 0.29 21.78 25.54
C TYR A 233 0.07 20.34 26.00
N PHE A 234 0.28 19.36 25.11
CA PHE A 234 0.34 17.94 25.49
C PHE A 234 1.34 17.70 26.62
N ASN A 235 2.56 18.23 26.50
CA ASN A 235 3.59 18.06 27.53
C ASN A 235 3.27 18.77 28.84
N ARG A 236 2.53 19.88 28.80
CA ARG A 236 2.06 20.58 30.02
C ARG A 236 1.02 19.77 30.78
N ILE A 237 0.08 19.13 30.08
CA ILE A 237 -1.02 18.43 30.74
C ILE A 237 -0.75 16.95 31.05
N LYS A 238 0.16 16.29 30.32
CA LYS A 238 0.28 14.82 30.35
C LYS A 238 0.49 14.22 31.75
N ASN A 239 1.19 14.93 32.64
CA ASN A 239 1.44 14.47 34.01
C ASN A 239 0.27 14.74 34.97
N ASN A 240 -0.65 15.63 34.58
CA ASN A 240 -1.81 16.03 35.37
C ASN A 240 -3.07 15.22 35.02
N VAL A 241 -3.02 14.40 33.96
CA VAL A 241 -4.11 13.49 33.60
C VAL A 241 -4.02 12.23 34.46
N SER A 242 -5.02 12.02 35.33
CA SER A 242 -5.05 10.88 36.26
C SER A 242 -5.54 9.57 35.63
N ASN A 243 -6.25 9.66 34.50
CA ASN A 243 -6.88 8.53 33.80
C ASN A 243 -5.84 7.47 33.36
N GLN A 244 -6.11 6.21 33.69
CA GLN A 244 -5.20 5.10 33.39
C GLN A 244 -5.07 4.85 31.88
N LYS A 245 -6.17 4.93 31.12
CA LYS A 245 -6.17 4.77 29.65
C LYS A 245 -5.23 5.78 28.99
N PHE A 246 -5.21 7.03 29.47
CA PHE A 246 -4.29 8.05 28.97
C PHE A 246 -2.83 7.69 29.25
N LYS A 247 -2.53 7.23 30.48
CA LYS A 247 -1.18 6.83 30.88
C LYS A 247 -0.65 5.66 30.06
N ASP A 248 -1.51 4.69 29.75
CA ASP A 248 -1.14 3.52 28.94
C ASP A 248 -0.83 3.89 27.48
N MET A 249 -1.35 5.02 26.98
CA MET A 249 -1.07 5.53 25.64
C MET A 249 0.20 6.40 25.57
N LEU A 250 0.69 6.95 26.68
CA LEU A 250 1.88 7.82 26.69
C LEU A 250 3.13 7.19 26.04
N PRO A 251 3.44 5.88 26.22
CA PRO A 251 4.56 5.25 25.56
C PRO A 251 4.48 5.25 24.02
N LEU A 252 3.27 5.39 23.44
CA LEU A 252 3.08 5.43 21.98
C LEU A 252 3.58 6.74 21.35
N VAL A 253 3.78 7.78 22.17
CA VAL A 253 4.24 9.12 21.77
C VAL A 253 5.53 9.49 22.49
N ASP A 254 6.50 8.58 22.50
CA ASP A 254 7.83 8.87 22.99
C ASP A 254 8.55 9.95 22.15
N ARG A 255 9.77 10.30 22.56
CA ARG A 255 10.56 11.33 21.86
C ARG A 255 10.82 10.96 20.40
N VAL A 256 11.01 9.68 20.10
CA VAL A 256 11.32 9.19 18.75
C VAL A 256 10.08 9.26 17.87
N ALA A 257 8.93 8.79 18.37
CA ALA A 257 7.65 8.88 17.70
C ALA A 257 7.30 10.33 17.35
N PHE A 258 7.44 11.27 18.30
CA PHE A 258 7.21 12.69 18.02
C PHE A 258 8.14 13.25 16.94
N GLN A 259 9.40 12.81 16.88
CA GLN A 259 10.33 13.26 15.85
C GLN A 259 9.92 12.75 14.46
N VAL A 260 9.53 11.48 14.35
CA VAL A 260 9.00 10.88 13.12
C VAL A 260 7.74 11.63 12.66
N TYR A 261 6.83 11.92 13.59
CA TYR A 261 5.58 12.63 13.27
C TYR A 261 5.81 14.07 12.84
N THR A 262 6.78 14.77 13.45
CA THR A 262 7.21 16.09 12.96
C THR A 262 7.74 16.00 11.53
N ASN A 263 8.47 14.95 11.16
CA ASN A 263 8.96 14.79 9.79
C ASN A 263 7.81 14.64 8.78
N PHE A 264 6.74 13.91 9.12
CA PHE A 264 5.54 13.82 8.26
C PHE A 264 4.87 15.17 7.99
N THR A 265 5.07 16.18 8.85
CA THR A 265 4.55 17.54 8.63
C THR A 265 5.49 18.44 7.83
N ARG A 266 6.78 18.09 7.78
CA ARG A 266 7.83 18.91 7.13
C ARG A 266 8.03 18.54 5.68
N ILE A 267 7.96 17.25 5.39
CA ILE A 267 8.22 16.67 4.07
C ILE A 267 7.26 17.26 3.00
N THR A 268 6.17 17.91 3.40
CA THR A 268 4.95 17.99 2.60
C THR A 268 4.63 19.37 2.05
N ARG A 269 5.44 20.39 2.39
CA ARG A 269 5.29 21.73 1.80
C ARG A 269 6.58 22.52 1.63
N ASN A 270 7.52 22.41 2.56
CA ASN A 270 8.70 23.29 2.54
C ASN A 270 9.90 22.68 1.82
N GLU A 271 10.01 21.35 1.80
CA GLU A 271 11.16 20.66 1.21
C GLU A 271 10.85 20.18 -0.21
N LEU A 272 9.66 19.64 -0.51
CA LEU A 272 9.32 19.09 -1.85
C LEU A 272 8.61 20.05 -2.83
N ALA A 273 8.02 21.17 -2.37
CA ALA A 273 7.33 22.11 -3.25
C ALA A 273 8.26 23.17 -3.86
N HIS A 274 9.45 23.34 -3.29
CA HIS A 274 10.56 23.99 -3.95
C HIS A 274 11.30 22.94 -4.78
N PRO A 275 11.92 23.29 -5.92
CA PRO A 275 12.78 22.35 -6.64
C PRO A 275 13.98 22.02 -5.75
N SER A 276 13.79 21.06 -4.85
CA SER A 276 14.81 20.43 -4.04
C SER A 276 15.57 19.46 -4.94
N ASP A 277 16.90 19.46 -4.84
CA ASP A 277 17.74 18.46 -5.49
C ASP A 277 17.53 17.03 -4.95
N THR A 278 16.69 16.88 -3.92
CA THR A 278 16.36 15.60 -3.27
C THR A 278 15.15 14.97 -3.97
N LYS A 279 15.42 13.99 -4.83
CA LYS A 279 14.40 13.06 -5.33
C LYS A 279 14.07 12.04 -4.26
N MET A 280 12.80 11.69 -4.12
CA MET A 280 12.38 10.65 -3.20
C MET A 280 12.51 9.29 -3.88
N GLU A 281 13.29 8.40 -3.27
CA GLU A 281 13.39 7.02 -3.73
C GLU A 281 12.14 6.23 -3.35
N ARG A 282 11.77 5.27 -4.19
CA ARG A 282 10.55 4.47 -3.97
C ARG A 282 10.54 3.76 -2.62
N ILE A 283 11.70 3.28 -2.19
CA ILE A 283 11.88 2.61 -0.89
C ILE A 283 11.66 3.57 0.28
N GLU A 284 12.04 4.84 0.14
CA GLU A 284 11.83 5.85 1.17
C GLU A 284 10.34 6.14 1.33
N VAL A 285 9.63 6.31 0.22
CA VAL A 285 8.17 6.52 0.24
C VAL A 285 7.44 5.30 0.80
N LEU A 286 7.89 4.09 0.48
CA LEU A 286 7.37 2.86 1.06
C LEU A 286 7.49 2.84 2.59
N MET A 287 8.67 3.16 3.12
CA MET A 287 8.89 3.20 4.58
C MET A 287 7.97 4.24 5.25
N ILE A 288 7.69 5.35 4.56
CA ILE A 288 6.70 6.33 5.02
C ILE A 288 5.31 5.68 5.09
N PHE A 289 4.82 5.01 4.04
CA PHE A 289 3.52 4.32 4.08
C PHE A 289 3.42 3.30 5.23
N ILE A 290 4.43 2.46 5.41
CA ILE A 290 4.44 1.43 6.47
C ILE A 290 4.30 2.07 7.85
N SER A 291 5.03 3.17 8.10
CA SER A 291 4.99 3.87 9.38
C SER A 291 3.76 4.76 9.55
N PHE A 292 3.13 5.20 8.45
CA PHE A 292 1.97 6.10 8.47
C PHE A 292 0.72 5.47 9.07
N VAL A 293 0.49 4.17 8.84
CA VAL A 293 -0.64 3.44 9.47
C VAL A 293 -0.56 3.53 11.00
N LYS A 294 0.63 3.27 11.56
CA LYS A 294 0.86 3.37 13.01
C LYS A 294 0.71 4.80 13.49
N TYR A 295 1.15 5.79 12.71
CA TYR A 295 0.93 7.20 13.01
C TYR A 295 -0.56 7.53 13.13
N CYS A 296 -1.38 7.14 12.16
CA CYS A 296 -2.83 7.35 12.19
C CYS A 296 -3.47 6.71 13.42
N HIS A 297 -3.17 5.44 13.72
CA HIS A 297 -3.67 4.76 14.92
C HIS A 297 -3.33 5.52 16.20
N THR A 298 -2.07 5.95 16.35
CA THR A 298 -1.63 6.69 17.54
C THR A 298 -2.35 8.03 17.65
N GLN A 299 -2.44 8.82 16.58
CA GLN A 299 -3.08 10.14 16.65
C GLN A 299 -4.57 10.02 16.95
N TYR A 300 -5.29 9.12 16.27
CA TYR A 300 -6.71 8.92 16.50
C TYR A 300 -7.04 8.36 17.88
N ALA A 301 -6.16 7.53 18.46
CA ALA A 301 -6.32 7.10 19.86
C ALA A 301 -6.32 8.29 20.83
N PHE A 302 -5.48 9.30 20.61
CA PHE A 302 -5.48 10.54 21.41
C PHE A 302 -6.69 11.43 21.08
N ILE A 303 -7.04 11.59 19.80
CA ILE A 303 -8.23 12.35 19.38
C ILE A 303 -9.49 11.78 20.04
N ASP A 304 -9.72 10.48 19.94
CA ASP A 304 -10.86 9.80 20.54
C ASP A 304 -10.87 9.94 22.06
N TYR A 305 -9.69 9.84 22.70
CA TYR A 305 -9.61 10.05 24.14
C TYR A 305 -10.07 11.46 24.51
N TYR A 306 -9.57 12.49 23.82
CA TYR A 306 -9.92 13.88 24.07
C TYR A 306 -11.39 14.18 23.77
N ILE A 307 -12.00 13.55 22.77
CA ILE A 307 -13.42 13.75 22.45
C ILE A 307 -14.32 13.15 23.54
N ASN A 308 -13.94 11.99 24.08
CA ASN A 308 -14.78 11.22 25.00
C ASN A 308 -14.58 11.56 26.50
N HIS A 309 -13.58 12.39 26.84
CA HIS A 309 -13.25 12.79 28.22
C HIS A 309 -13.10 14.33 28.33
#